data_AF-A0A2M7L7D3-F1
#
_entry.id   AF-A0A2M7L7D3-F1
#
_cell.length_a   1.000
_cell.length_b   1.000
_cell.length_c   1.000
_cell.angle_alpha   90.00
_cell.angle_beta   90.00
_cell.angle_gamma   90.00
#
_symmetry.space_group_name_H-M   'P 1'
#
loop_
_entity.id
_entity.type
_entity.pdbx_description
1 polymer ?
#
loop_
_entity_poly.entity_id
_entity_poly.type
_entity_poly.pdbx_seq_one_letter_code
_entity_poly.pdbx_strand_id
1 'polypeptide(L)'
;MIRIAMILTACLLMPLTVSAVEWADVPAGPFLMGSTPAQVEQGYRISAAGYGHDRVRQSHWFDDEAPQRQVNLPAYRIMTTPVTQAEYAVFIQQSGHPAPFVDADTWASYGLIEPYADVMPLLWHDGKMPEGMANHPVVLVSYADARAYAAWLSKRSGRSLRLPSEAEWEKAMRGVDGRLYPWGNAYDAARLNDAARKLHASMPVGALPDGASPYGVLDGAGQVFEWTTTPWSGDDGKMTVKGGSWDDYGGVCRVAAHHERPRMQKHFLIGFRLMEDLTSTGLGSR
;
A
#
# COMPACT_ATOMS: atom_id res chain seq x y z
N MET A 1 14.25 61.75 4.70
CA MET A 1 14.85 60.40 4.66
C MET A 1 13.93 59.46 5.42
N ILE A 2 13.06 58.74 4.71
CA ILE A 2 12.10 57.79 5.29
C ILE A 2 12.75 56.41 5.18
N ARG A 3 13.08 55.80 6.32
CA ARG A 3 13.56 54.41 6.37
C ARG A 3 12.35 53.49 6.43
N ILE A 4 12.08 52.80 5.33
CA ILE A 4 11.12 51.70 5.26
C ILE A 4 11.77 50.49 5.94
N ALA A 5 11.22 50.05 7.07
CA ALA A 5 11.61 48.81 7.71
C ALA A 5 10.91 47.64 7.00
N MET A 6 11.68 46.81 6.28
CA MET A 6 11.22 45.51 5.80
C MET A 6 10.97 44.60 7.01
N ILE A 7 9.71 44.29 7.27
CA ILE A 7 9.33 43.20 8.16
C ILE A 7 9.52 41.91 7.35
N LEU A 8 10.68 41.24 7.55
CA LEU A 8 10.85 39.86 7.13
C LEU A 8 10.02 38.99 8.06
N THR A 9 8.83 38.57 7.62
CA THR A 9 8.08 37.51 8.28
C THR A 9 8.83 36.20 8.04
N ALA A 10 9.74 35.86 8.95
CA ALA A 10 10.32 34.52 9.01
C ALA A 10 9.18 33.56 9.40
N CYS A 11 8.55 32.95 8.39
CA CYS A 11 7.66 31.82 8.58
C CYS A 11 8.51 30.69 9.16
N LEU A 12 8.46 30.51 10.48
CA LEU A 12 9.09 29.37 11.15
C LEU A 12 8.40 28.10 10.63
N LEU A 13 8.98 27.51 9.59
CA LEU A 13 8.74 26.12 9.22
C LEU A 13 9.16 25.29 10.42
N MET A 14 8.20 24.87 11.25
CA MET A 14 8.43 23.74 12.13
C MET A 14 8.98 22.60 11.27
N PRO A 15 10.13 21.99 11.63
CA PRO A 15 10.65 20.88 10.85
C PRO A 15 9.56 19.81 10.83
N LEU A 16 9.06 19.46 9.63
CA LEU A 16 8.21 18.28 9.51
C LEU A 16 9.06 17.09 9.96
N THR A 17 8.81 16.63 11.18
CA THR A 17 9.33 15.38 11.69
C THR A 17 8.40 14.29 11.20
N VAL A 18 8.96 13.25 10.58
CA VAL A 18 8.24 12.00 10.37
C VAL A 18 7.63 11.62 11.72
N SER A 19 6.33 11.37 11.78
CA SER A 19 5.71 10.76 12.97
C SER A 19 6.51 9.52 13.37
N ALA A 20 6.46 9.09 14.62
CA ALA A 20 7.10 7.83 15.01
C ALA A 20 6.43 6.69 14.22
N VAL A 21 7.06 6.27 13.12
CA VAL A 21 6.61 5.14 12.31
C VAL A 21 6.51 3.93 13.22
N GLU A 22 5.32 3.35 13.32
CA GLU A 22 5.07 2.12 14.06
C GLU A 22 5.41 0.90 13.21
N TRP A 23 5.90 -0.15 13.87
CA TRP A 23 6.37 -1.37 13.22
C TRP A 23 5.78 -2.60 13.92
N ALA A 24 5.35 -3.57 13.12
CA ALA A 24 4.93 -4.89 13.57
C ALA A 24 6.05 -5.90 13.31
N ASP A 25 6.39 -6.71 14.31
CA ASP A 25 7.30 -7.83 14.16
C ASP A 25 6.56 -9.05 13.59
N VAL A 26 7.09 -9.61 12.51
CA VAL A 26 6.61 -10.85 11.91
C VAL A 26 7.64 -11.96 12.18
N PRO A 27 7.28 -13.01 12.93
CA PRO A 27 8.23 -14.04 13.31
C PRO A 27 8.69 -14.86 12.11
N ALA A 28 9.93 -15.35 12.16
CA ALA A 28 10.43 -16.34 11.20
C ALA A 28 9.55 -17.59 11.21
N GLY A 29 9.50 -18.29 10.08
CA GLY A 29 8.84 -19.59 9.99
C GLY A 29 7.87 -19.71 8.81
N PRO A 30 7.24 -20.88 8.69
CA PRO A 30 6.36 -21.19 7.59
C PRO A 30 5.02 -20.45 7.69
N PHE A 31 4.43 -20.17 6.54
CA PHE A 31 3.02 -19.75 6.41
C PHE A 31 2.42 -20.36 5.14
N LEU A 32 1.08 -20.42 5.09
CA LEU A 32 0.34 -20.81 3.90
C LEU A 32 0.13 -19.60 2.98
N MET A 33 0.84 -19.59 1.85
CA MET A 33 0.74 -18.57 0.81
C MET A 33 -0.25 -19.00 -0.29
N GLY A 34 -1.02 -18.06 -0.82
CA GLY A 34 -2.01 -18.28 -1.88
C GLY A 34 -3.34 -18.83 -1.36
N SER A 35 -4.15 -19.33 -2.30
CA SER A 35 -5.53 -19.77 -2.06
C SER A 35 -5.73 -21.24 -2.42
N THR A 36 -6.58 -21.91 -1.66
CA THR A 36 -7.17 -23.18 -2.11
C THR A 36 -8.16 -22.94 -3.24
N PRO A 37 -8.49 -23.94 -4.08
CA PRO A 37 -9.52 -23.78 -5.11
C PRO A 37 -10.87 -23.29 -4.56
N ALA A 38 -11.26 -23.74 -3.36
CA ALA A 38 -12.49 -23.29 -2.70
C ALA A 38 -12.44 -21.80 -2.32
N GLN A 39 -11.26 -21.30 -1.92
CA GLN A 39 -11.03 -19.89 -1.60
C GLN A 39 -11.04 -19.01 -2.84
N VAL A 40 -10.47 -19.47 -3.96
CA VAL A 40 -10.57 -18.80 -5.27
C VAL A 40 -12.04 -18.66 -5.67
N GLU A 41 -12.80 -19.76 -5.58
CA GLU A 41 -14.24 -19.77 -5.88
C GLU A 41 -15.07 -18.89 -4.94
N GLN A 42 -14.67 -18.77 -3.68
CA GLN A 42 -15.28 -17.83 -2.75
C GLN A 42 -14.95 -16.38 -3.15
N GLY A 43 -13.71 -16.09 -3.56
CA GLY A 43 -13.29 -14.79 -4.06
C GLY A 43 -14.14 -14.31 -5.24
N TYR A 44 -14.33 -15.17 -6.24
CA TYR A 44 -15.19 -14.83 -7.39
C TYR A 44 -16.64 -14.56 -7.00
N ARG A 45 -17.22 -15.33 -6.07
CA ARG A 45 -18.58 -15.09 -5.56
C ARG A 45 -18.71 -13.75 -4.83
N ILE A 46 -17.73 -13.39 -4.00
CA ILE A 46 -17.73 -12.11 -3.29
C ILE A 46 -17.62 -10.94 -4.28
N SER A 47 -16.72 -11.03 -5.27
CA SER A 47 -16.61 -10.02 -6.33
C SER A 47 -17.89 -9.90 -7.13
N ALA A 48 -18.50 -11.01 -7.56
CA ALA A 48 -19.74 -10.98 -8.33
C ALA A 48 -20.89 -10.32 -7.56
N ALA A 49 -21.00 -10.60 -6.25
CA ALA A 49 -21.98 -9.96 -5.38
C ALA A 49 -21.73 -8.46 -5.19
N GLY A 50 -20.46 -8.03 -5.08
CA GLY A 50 -20.10 -6.62 -4.93
C GLY A 50 -20.29 -5.81 -6.20
N TYR A 51 -19.74 -6.28 -7.33
CA TYR A 51 -19.82 -5.58 -8.61
C TYR A 51 -21.17 -5.75 -9.32
N GLY A 52 -21.97 -6.77 -8.96
CA GLY A 52 -23.20 -7.13 -9.67
C GLY A 52 -22.96 -7.79 -11.04
N HIS A 53 -21.74 -8.28 -11.31
CA HIS A 53 -21.37 -8.96 -12.55
C HIS A 53 -20.14 -9.88 -12.40
N ASP A 54 -19.95 -10.81 -13.33
CA ASP A 54 -18.86 -11.81 -13.27
C ASP A 54 -17.57 -11.42 -14.01
N ARG A 55 -17.33 -10.14 -14.33
CA ARG A 55 -16.13 -9.72 -15.09
C ARG A 55 -14.81 -10.17 -14.45
N VAL A 56 -14.71 -10.12 -13.11
CA VAL A 56 -13.50 -10.58 -12.39
C VAL A 56 -13.20 -12.06 -12.69
N ARG A 57 -14.23 -12.91 -12.77
CA ARG A 57 -14.10 -14.31 -13.17
C ARG A 57 -13.76 -14.47 -14.64
N GLN A 58 -14.43 -13.72 -15.51
CA GLN A 58 -14.18 -13.77 -16.97
C GLN A 58 -12.74 -13.35 -17.31
N SER A 59 -12.14 -12.52 -16.47
CA SER A 59 -10.75 -12.09 -16.60
C SER A 59 -9.76 -12.94 -15.80
N HIS A 60 -10.20 -14.02 -15.14
CA HIS A 60 -9.35 -14.98 -14.44
C HIS A 60 -8.46 -14.37 -13.33
N TRP A 61 -8.91 -13.30 -12.68
CA TRP A 61 -8.08 -12.51 -11.75
C TRP A 61 -7.55 -13.28 -10.53
N PHE A 62 -8.17 -14.40 -10.14
CA PHE A 62 -7.81 -15.17 -8.95
C PHE A 62 -7.24 -16.56 -9.27
N ASP A 63 -7.09 -16.91 -10.54
CA ASP A 63 -6.70 -18.27 -10.95
C ASP A 63 -5.27 -18.61 -10.51
N ASP A 64 -4.36 -17.63 -10.57
CA ASP A 64 -2.93 -17.79 -10.22
C ASP A 64 -2.66 -17.74 -8.70
N GLU A 65 -3.70 -17.60 -7.87
CA GLU A 65 -3.56 -17.70 -6.41
C GLU A 65 -3.37 -19.16 -5.95
N ALA A 66 -3.79 -20.13 -6.77
CA ALA A 66 -3.74 -21.55 -6.46
C ALA A 66 -2.51 -22.23 -7.13
N PRO A 67 -1.98 -23.32 -6.53
CA PRO A 67 -2.38 -23.90 -5.26
C PRO A 67 -1.79 -23.15 -4.06
N GLN A 68 -2.52 -23.18 -2.95
CA GLN A 68 -1.96 -22.79 -1.66
C GLN A 68 -0.74 -23.66 -1.33
N ARG A 69 0.35 -23.02 -0.90
CA ARG A 69 1.63 -23.67 -0.63
C ARG A 69 2.28 -23.14 0.63
N GLN A 70 3.10 -23.96 1.26
CA GLN A 70 3.90 -23.53 2.40
C GLN A 70 5.14 -22.75 1.92
N VAL A 71 5.33 -21.54 2.44
CA VAL A 71 6.51 -20.71 2.21
C VAL A 71 7.16 -20.42 3.56
N ASN A 72 8.49 -20.56 3.65
CA ASN A 72 9.25 -20.24 4.86
C ASN A 72 9.95 -18.88 4.70
N LEU A 73 9.72 -17.97 5.64
CA LEU A 73 10.32 -16.63 5.63
C LEU A 73 11.17 -16.39 6.88
N PRO A 74 12.25 -15.59 6.78
CA PRO A 74 12.96 -15.09 7.95
C PRO A 74 12.07 -14.18 8.81
N ALA A 75 12.57 -13.80 9.98
CA ALA A 75 11.92 -12.77 10.80
C ALA A 75 12.19 -11.40 10.18
N TYR A 76 11.19 -10.53 10.24
CA TYR A 76 11.29 -9.17 9.76
C TYR A 76 10.31 -8.28 10.52
N ARG A 77 10.40 -6.97 10.31
CA ARG A 77 9.37 -6.04 10.75
C ARG A 77 8.88 -5.16 9.62
N ILE A 78 7.61 -4.82 9.65
CA ILE A 78 6.93 -4.08 8.60
C ILE A 78 6.16 -2.90 9.22
N MET A 79 6.06 -1.79 8.49
CA MET A 79 5.25 -0.65 8.92
C MET A 79 3.80 -1.09 9.17
N THR A 80 3.23 -0.67 10.31
CA THR A 80 1.85 -1.04 10.68
C THR A 80 0.83 -0.45 9.71
N THR A 81 1.11 0.72 9.15
CA THR A 81 0.29 1.41 8.14
C THR A 81 1.10 1.71 6.87
N PRO A 82 0.42 2.00 5.73
CA PRO A 82 1.08 2.56 4.55
C PRO A 82 1.77 3.90 4.85
N VAL A 83 2.75 4.26 4.01
CA VAL A 83 3.40 5.57 4.06
C VAL A 83 2.35 6.65 3.76
N THR A 84 2.29 7.67 4.61
CA THR A 84 1.33 8.77 4.50
C THR A 84 1.82 9.89 3.58
N GLN A 85 0.88 10.73 3.13
CA GLN A 85 1.19 11.94 2.37
C GLN A 85 2.16 12.86 3.14
N ALA A 86 1.97 13.05 4.46
CA ALA A 86 2.84 13.87 5.28
C ALA A 86 4.27 13.31 5.41
N GLU A 87 4.42 11.98 5.55
CA GLU A 87 5.73 11.34 5.59
C GLU A 87 6.45 11.43 4.24
N TYR A 88 5.71 11.30 3.14
CA TYR A 88 6.24 11.51 1.79
C TYR A 88 6.60 12.99 1.53
N ALA A 89 5.89 13.94 2.14
CA ALA A 89 6.21 15.37 2.04
C ALA A 89 7.61 15.68 2.60
N VAL A 90 7.98 15.03 3.71
CA VAL A 90 9.33 15.13 4.29
C VAL A 90 10.38 14.62 3.30
N PHE A 91 10.11 13.50 2.64
CA PHE A 91 11.00 12.93 1.65
C PHE A 91 11.26 13.90 0.50
N ILE A 92 10.22 14.45 -0.13
CA ILE A 92 10.41 15.36 -1.27
C ILE A 92 11.12 16.65 -0.84
N GLN A 93 10.81 17.19 0.35
CA GLN A 93 11.41 18.41 0.85
C GLN A 93 12.92 18.24 1.09
N GLN A 94 13.34 17.08 1.59
CA GLN A 94 14.73 16.83 1.97
C GLN A 94 15.59 16.24 0.86
N SER A 95 14.98 15.59 -0.13
CA SER A 95 15.70 14.93 -1.22
C SER A 95 15.65 15.70 -2.54
N GLY A 96 14.67 16.58 -2.72
CA GLY A 96 14.35 17.20 -4.01
C GLY A 96 13.66 16.25 -4.99
N HIS A 97 13.20 15.07 -4.55
CA HIS A 97 12.45 14.13 -5.38
C HIS A 97 11.13 14.76 -5.89
N PRO A 98 10.71 14.49 -7.14
CA PRO A 98 9.46 15.04 -7.68
C PRO A 98 8.23 14.67 -6.84
N ALA A 99 7.31 15.62 -6.70
CA ALA A 99 6.04 15.39 -6.00
C ALA A 99 5.13 14.42 -6.80
N PRO A 100 4.22 13.69 -6.12
CA PRO A 100 3.22 12.84 -6.77
C PRO A 100 2.36 13.63 -7.76
N PHE A 101 2.52 13.32 -9.05
CA PHE A 101 1.87 14.01 -10.15
C PHE A 101 1.84 13.11 -11.39
N VAL A 102 0.78 13.25 -12.18
CA VAL A 102 0.61 12.69 -13.51
C VAL A 102 -0.26 13.67 -14.32
N ASP A 103 0.14 13.98 -15.55
CA ASP A 103 -0.68 14.81 -16.44
C ASP A 103 -1.76 14.00 -17.17
N ALA A 104 -2.69 14.71 -17.83
CA ALA A 104 -3.83 14.10 -18.51
C ALA A 104 -3.42 13.17 -19.65
N ASP A 105 -2.39 13.53 -20.43
CA ASP A 105 -1.93 12.74 -21.58
C ASP A 105 -1.26 11.44 -21.10
N THR A 106 -0.44 11.53 -20.07
CA THR A 106 0.18 10.36 -19.43
C THR A 106 -0.88 9.46 -18.81
N TRP A 107 -1.88 10.02 -18.11
CA TRP A 107 -2.99 9.25 -17.55
C TRP A 107 -3.77 8.52 -18.64
N ALA A 108 -4.13 9.21 -19.73
CA ALA A 108 -4.81 8.62 -20.87
C ALA A 108 -3.98 7.47 -21.50
N SER A 109 -2.66 7.62 -21.54
CA SER A 109 -1.76 6.58 -22.08
C SER A 109 -1.76 5.28 -21.27
N TYR A 110 -2.18 5.32 -20.00
CA TYR A 110 -2.28 4.11 -19.17
C TYR A 110 -3.45 3.20 -19.58
N GLY A 111 -4.43 3.72 -20.34
CA GLY A 111 -5.58 2.93 -20.79
C GLY A 111 -6.47 2.43 -19.64
N LEU A 112 -6.47 3.15 -18.52
CA LEU A 112 -7.29 2.88 -17.34
C LEU A 112 -8.76 3.25 -17.60
N ILE A 113 -9.68 2.63 -16.86
CA ILE A 113 -11.12 2.90 -16.99
C ILE A 113 -11.54 4.18 -16.26
N GLU A 114 -10.72 4.61 -15.30
CA GLU A 114 -10.99 5.72 -14.40
C GLU A 114 -10.68 7.05 -15.09
N PRO A 115 -11.63 8.00 -15.11
CA PRO A 115 -11.44 9.29 -15.76
C PRO A 115 -10.40 10.12 -15.01
N TYR A 116 -9.65 10.95 -15.76
CA TYR A 116 -8.64 11.83 -15.16
C TYR A 116 -9.22 12.80 -14.11
N ALA A 117 -10.51 13.14 -14.23
CA ALA A 117 -11.22 13.98 -13.25
C ALA A 117 -11.19 13.42 -11.82
N ASP A 118 -11.15 12.09 -11.66
CA ASP A 118 -11.08 11.43 -10.34
C ASP A 118 -9.67 11.52 -9.74
N VAL A 119 -8.66 11.70 -10.59
CA VAL A 119 -7.25 11.81 -10.20
C VAL A 119 -6.87 13.22 -9.80
N MET A 120 -7.46 14.23 -10.44
CA MET A 120 -7.13 15.64 -10.24
C MET A 120 -7.10 16.09 -8.77
N PRO A 121 -8.05 15.70 -7.90
CA PRO A 121 -8.03 16.11 -6.49
C PRO A 121 -6.87 15.53 -5.67
N LEU A 122 -6.19 14.50 -6.19
CA LEU A 122 -5.11 13.79 -5.50
C LEU A 122 -3.72 14.24 -5.95
N LEU A 123 -3.64 15.06 -7.01
CA LEU A 123 -2.39 15.61 -7.52
C LEU A 123 -1.77 16.58 -6.52
N TRP A 124 -0.44 16.52 -6.39
CA TRP A 124 0.29 17.54 -5.65
C TRP A 124 0.56 18.73 -6.56
N HIS A 125 0.30 19.93 -6.06
CA HIS A 125 0.53 21.18 -6.78
C HIS A 125 1.61 22.00 -6.07
N ASP A 126 2.61 22.46 -6.82
CA ASP A 126 3.75 23.22 -6.30
C ASP A 126 4.45 22.56 -5.10
N GLY A 127 4.58 21.23 -5.14
CA GLY A 127 5.18 20.44 -4.07
C GLY A 127 4.34 20.32 -2.80
N LYS A 128 3.07 20.72 -2.84
CA LYS A 128 2.14 20.62 -1.71
C LYS A 128 1.17 19.47 -1.92
N MET A 129 1.02 18.65 -0.89
CA MET A 129 -0.02 17.61 -0.83
C MET A 129 -1.42 18.24 -0.81
N PRO A 130 -2.45 17.50 -1.27
CA PRO A 130 -3.83 17.94 -1.16
C PRO A 130 -4.23 18.27 0.28
N GLU A 131 -5.09 19.29 0.45
CA GLU A 131 -5.56 19.72 1.76
C GLU A 131 -6.31 18.59 2.49
N GLY A 132 -6.09 18.47 3.80
CA GLY A 132 -6.74 17.43 4.63
C GLY A 132 -6.19 16.02 4.46
N MET A 133 -5.29 15.76 3.51
CA MET A 133 -4.80 14.42 3.18
C MET A 133 -3.54 13.99 3.95
N ALA A 134 -3.06 14.78 4.91
CA ALA A 134 -1.78 14.55 5.59
C ALA A 134 -1.61 13.12 6.13
N ASN A 135 -2.66 12.56 6.74
CA ASN A 135 -2.65 11.22 7.34
C ASN A 135 -3.22 10.12 6.42
N HIS A 136 -3.49 10.42 5.15
CA HIS A 136 -3.93 9.44 4.15
C HIS A 136 -2.71 8.77 3.51
N PRO A 137 -2.83 7.54 2.98
CA PRO A 137 -1.75 6.90 2.23
C PRO A 137 -1.32 7.77 1.05
N VAL A 138 -0.01 7.89 0.82
CA VAL A 138 0.50 8.49 -0.42
C VAL A 138 0.14 7.59 -1.60
N VAL A 139 -0.36 8.20 -2.67
CA VAL A 139 -0.72 7.55 -3.93
C VAL A 139 -0.14 8.33 -5.10
N LEU A 140 -0.37 7.89 -6.34
CA LEU A 140 0.25 8.49 -7.55
C LEU A 140 1.78 8.46 -7.50
N VAL A 141 2.30 7.41 -6.87
CA VAL A 141 3.72 7.07 -6.80
C VAL A 141 3.95 5.78 -7.56
N SER A 142 5.00 5.77 -8.38
CA SER A 142 5.42 4.57 -9.09
C SER A 142 6.21 3.63 -8.17
N TYR A 143 6.46 2.40 -8.62
CA TYR A 143 7.37 1.49 -7.92
C TYR A 143 8.78 2.11 -7.77
N ALA A 144 9.24 2.86 -8.78
CA ALA A 144 10.52 3.56 -8.72
C ALA A 144 10.55 4.65 -7.64
N ASP A 145 9.45 5.40 -7.49
CA ASP A 145 9.30 6.43 -6.45
C ASP A 145 9.30 5.80 -5.05
N ALA A 146 8.58 4.69 -4.86
CA ALA A 146 8.52 3.96 -3.61
C ALA A 146 9.90 3.41 -3.20
N ARG A 147 10.69 2.91 -4.17
CA ARG A 147 12.09 2.50 -3.92
C ARG A 147 13.00 3.67 -3.59
N ALA A 148 12.83 4.82 -4.24
CA ALA A 148 13.61 6.02 -3.94
C ALA A 148 13.35 6.50 -2.51
N TYR A 149 12.08 6.49 -2.08
CA TYR A 149 11.69 6.77 -0.70
C TYR A 149 12.37 5.79 0.28
N ALA A 150 12.31 4.48 0.01
CA ALA A 150 12.95 3.47 0.86
C ALA A 150 14.47 3.68 0.99
N ALA A 151 15.15 3.99 -0.12
CA ALA A 151 16.58 4.27 -0.13
C ALA A 151 16.94 5.54 0.66
N TRP A 152 16.15 6.61 0.51
CA TRP A 152 16.32 7.84 1.27
C TRP A 152 16.15 7.60 2.78
N LEU A 153 15.06 6.93 3.18
CA LEU A 153 14.78 6.69 4.58
C LEU A 153 15.81 5.74 5.20
N SER A 154 16.30 4.76 4.43
CA SER A 154 17.41 3.89 4.85
C SER A 154 18.67 4.71 5.17
N LYS A 155 19.08 5.59 4.26
CA LYS A 155 20.24 6.48 4.47
C LYS A 155 20.06 7.38 5.69
N ARG A 156 18.85 7.92 5.88
CA ARG A 156 18.54 8.85 6.98
C ARG A 156 18.48 8.17 8.34
N SER A 157 17.95 6.96 8.40
CA SER A 157 17.75 6.21 9.65
C SER A 157 18.91 5.29 10.03
N GLY A 158 19.83 5.01 9.09
CA GLY A 158 20.86 3.99 9.25
C GLY A 158 20.32 2.55 9.25
N ARG A 159 19.04 2.37 8.93
CA ARG A 159 18.36 1.06 8.83
C ARG A 159 18.30 0.60 7.38
N SER A 160 18.20 -0.71 7.16
CA SER A 160 18.08 -1.27 5.81
C SER A 160 16.60 -1.46 5.45
N LEU A 161 15.94 -0.37 5.04
CA LEU A 161 14.52 -0.38 4.71
C LEU A 161 14.29 -0.66 3.23
N ARG A 162 13.26 -1.47 2.94
CA ARG A 162 12.85 -1.83 1.58
C ARG A 162 11.35 -2.04 1.49
N LEU A 163 10.84 -2.13 0.26
CA LEU A 163 9.50 -2.66 0.02
C LEU A 163 9.45 -4.16 0.38
N PRO A 164 8.30 -4.68 0.82
CA PRO A 164 8.13 -6.11 1.02
C PRO A 164 8.07 -6.85 -0.32
N SER A 165 8.49 -8.11 -0.34
CA SER A 165 8.05 -9.04 -1.38
C SER A 165 6.57 -9.37 -1.19
N GLU A 166 5.94 -9.93 -2.22
CA GLU A 166 4.57 -10.43 -2.14
C GLU A 166 4.37 -11.41 -0.96
N ALA A 167 5.30 -12.36 -0.78
CA ALA A 167 5.20 -13.36 0.26
C ALA A 167 5.31 -12.74 1.67
N GLU A 168 6.21 -11.77 1.85
CA GLU A 168 6.35 -11.04 3.10
C GLU A 168 5.08 -10.23 3.40
N TRP A 169 4.60 -9.47 2.43
CA TRP A 169 3.37 -8.71 2.58
C TRP A 169 2.19 -9.63 2.96
N GLU A 170 2.04 -10.75 2.26
CA GLU A 170 0.94 -11.68 2.48
C GLU A 170 0.97 -12.30 3.88
N LYS A 171 2.15 -12.76 4.33
CA LYS A 171 2.32 -13.28 5.70
C LYS A 171 1.99 -12.21 6.73
N ALA A 172 2.47 -10.99 6.55
CA ALA A 172 2.21 -9.87 7.47
C ALA A 172 0.70 -9.59 7.63
N MET A 173 -0.08 -9.78 6.57
CA MET A 173 -1.52 -9.53 6.59
C MET A 173 -2.36 -10.71 7.08
N ARG A 174 -1.99 -11.97 6.82
CA ARG A 174 -2.83 -13.13 7.18
C ARG A 174 -2.32 -13.98 8.33
N GLY A 175 -1.08 -13.80 8.77
CA GLY A 175 -0.44 -14.75 9.67
C GLY A 175 -0.08 -16.05 8.94
N VAL A 176 -0.31 -17.19 9.58
CA VAL A 176 0.21 -18.50 9.13
C VAL A 176 -0.83 -19.46 8.58
N ASP A 177 -2.11 -19.21 8.83
CA ASP A 177 -3.21 -20.19 8.72
C ASP A 177 -3.95 -20.17 7.38
N GLY A 178 -3.55 -19.31 6.45
CA GLY A 178 -4.18 -19.24 5.13
C GLY A 178 -5.58 -18.59 5.15
N ARG A 179 -5.89 -17.73 6.12
CA ARG A 179 -7.16 -16.96 6.16
C ARG A 179 -7.32 -15.98 4.98
N LEU A 180 -8.56 -15.68 4.59
CA LEU A 180 -8.86 -14.82 3.43
C LEU A 180 -8.62 -13.33 3.68
N TYR A 181 -8.93 -12.85 4.87
CA TYR A 181 -8.80 -11.47 5.32
C TYR A 181 -7.94 -11.42 6.58
N PRO A 182 -7.37 -10.26 6.95
CA PRO A 182 -6.54 -10.16 8.15
C PRO A 182 -7.25 -10.68 9.42
N TRP A 183 -8.55 -10.41 9.54
CA TRP A 183 -9.40 -10.81 10.67
C TRP A 183 -10.03 -12.21 10.56
N GLY A 184 -9.89 -12.93 9.43
CA GLY A 184 -10.45 -14.27 9.27
C GLY A 184 -11.01 -14.56 7.87
N ASN A 185 -11.97 -15.47 7.78
CA ASN A 185 -12.50 -15.97 6.50
C ASN A 185 -13.85 -15.36 6.09
N ALA A 186 -14.51 -14.64 6.99
CA ALA A 186 -15.75 -13.95 6.69
C ALA A 186 -15.43 -12.53 6.18
N TYR A 187 -16.01 -12.17 5.04
CA TYR A 187 -16.01 -10.80 4.56
C TYR A 187 -16.83 -9.92 5.53
N ASP A 188 -16.29 -8.75 5.87
CA ASP A 188 -16.91 -7.79 6.77
C ASP A 188 -16.58 -6.36 6.32
N ALA A 189 -17.53 -5.69 5.66
CA ALA A 189 -17.40 -4.34 5.11
C ALA A 189 -17.11 -3.27 6.18
N ALA A 190 -17.28 -3.57 7.47
CA ALA A 190 -16.94 -2.64 8.54
C ALA A 190 -15.43 -2.59 8.84
N ARG A 191 -14.64 -3.58 8.39
CA ARG A 191 -13.23 -3.77 8.77
C ARG A 191 -12.20 -3.36 7.72
N LEU A 192 -12.64 -2.98 6.53
CA LEU A 192 -11.78 -2.51 5.44
C LEU A 192 -12.37 -1.30 4.76
N ASN A 193 -11.54 -0.53 4.06
CA ASN A 193 -12.02 0.50 3.15
C ASN A 193 -12.11 -0.03 1.72
N ASP A 194 -13.26 -0.57 1.32
CA ASP A 194 -13.53 -1.09 -0.03
C ASP A 194 -14.69 -0.32 -0.71
N ALA A 195 -15.00 -0.67 -1.95
CA ALA A 195 -16.06 0.00 -2.72
C ALA A 195 -17.44 -0.10 -2.05
N ALA A 196 -17.69 -1.10 -1.20
CA ALA A 196 -18.97 -1.27 -0.52
C ALA A 196 -19.26 -0.14 0.47
N ARG A 197 -18.23 0.59 0.94
CA ARG A 197 -18.39 1.78 1.80
C ARG A 197 -18.84 3.02 1.06
N LYS A 198 -18.68 3.06 -0.26
CA LYS A 198 -19.11 4.20 -1.11
C LYS A 198 -18.47 5.54 -0.71
N LEU A 199 -17.27 5.50 -0.13
CA LEU A 199 -16.48 6.70 0.16
C LEU A 199 -15.80 7.25 -1.09
N HIS A 200 -15.46 6.37 -2.05
CA HIS A 200 -14.73 6.70 -3.27
C HIS A 200 -13.42 7.47 -3.01
N ALA A 201 -12.80 7.19 -1.86
CA ALA A 201 -11.59 7.85 -1.40
C ALA A 201 -10.87 7.01 -0.34
N SER A 202 -9.59 7.29 -0.14
CA SER A 202 -8.85 6.83 1.03
C SER A 202 -9.43 7.38 2.33
N MET A 203 -9.26 6.63 3.41
CA MET A 203 -9.37 7.13 4.78
C MET A 203 -7.98 7.47 5.35
N PRO A 204 -7.89 8.22 6.46
CA PRO A 204 -6.66 8.29 7.25
C PRO A 204 -6.19 6.87 7.61
N VAL A 205 -4.88 6.64 7.58
CA VAL A 205 -4.31 5.33 7.90
C VAL A 205 -4.71 4.88 9.30
N GLY A 206 -4.98 3.58 9.46
CA GLY A 206 -5.37 2.97 10.72
C GLY A 206 -6.77 3.36 11.24
N ALA A 207 -7.60 4.00 10.41
CA ALA A 207 -8.96 4.41 10.82
C ALA A 207 -9.92 3.22 11.08
N LEU A 208 -9.55 2.01 10.67
CA LEU A 208 -10.31 0.78 10.88
C LEU A 208 -9.48 -0.22 11.70
N PRO A 209 -9.34 -0.02 13.02
CA PRO A 209 -8.47 -0.85 13.87
C PRO A 209 -8.91 -2.32 13.95
N ASP A 210 -10.21 -2.59 13.81
CA ASP A 210 -10.75 -3.95 13.76
C ASP A 210 -10.38 -4.71 12.47
N GLY A 211 -9.76 -4.02 11.51
CA GLY A 211 -9.16 -4.59 10.30
C GLY A 211 -7.75 -5.16 10.48
N ALA A 212 -7.18 -5.08 11.69
CA ALA A 212 -5.81 -5.49 11.96
C ALA A 212 -5.53 -6.97 11.65
N SER A 213 -4.31 -7.22 11.16
CA SER A 213 -3.75 -8.56 11.01
C SER A 213 -3.42 -9.20 12.37
N PRO A 214 -3.11 -10.51 12.41
CA PRO A 214 -2.62 -11.17 13.62
C PRO A 214 -1.35 -10.55 14.23
N TYR A 215 -0.62 -9.75 13.44
CA TYR A 215 0.60 -9.05 13.86
C TYR A 215 0.36 -7.56 14.13
N GLY A 216 -0.89 -7.08 14.08
CA GLY A 216 -1.23 -5.68 14.29
C GLY A 216 -1.03 -4.77 13.07
N VAL A 217 -0.84 -5.35 11.88
CA VAL A 217 -0.71 -4.58 10.63
C VAL A 217 -2.09 -4.16 10.15
N LEU A 218 -2.27 -2.88 9.85
CA LEU A 218 -3.53 -2.26 9.44
C LEU A 218 -3.56 -1.98 7.93
N ASP A 219 -4.76 -1.74 7.43
CA ASP A 219 -5.03 -1.32 6.05
C ASP A 219 -4.52 -2.31 4.98
N GLY A 220 -4.40 -3.60 5.34
CA GLY A 220 -3.94 -4.68 4.45
C GLY A 220 -5.05 -5.35 3.64
N ALA A 221 -6.27 -4.85 3.71
CA ALA A 221 -7.39 -5.26 2.88
C ALA A 221 -8.16 -4.00 2.52
N GLY A 222 -8.32 -3.72 1.23
CA GLY A 222 -8.82 -2.44 0.74
C GLY A 222 -7.84 -1.30 1.01
N GLN A 223 -8.38 -0.09 1.16
CA GLN A 223 -7.65 1.16 1.32
C GLN A 223 -6.82 1.46 0.07
N VAL A 224 -5.59 0.96 -0.06
CA VAL A 224 -4.80 1.10 -1.30
C VAL A 224 -4.15 -0.22 -1.63
N PHE A 225 -3.99 -0.48 -2.92
CA PHE A 225 -3.02 -1.45 -3.36
C PHE A 225 -1.62 -1.02 -2.92
N GLU A 226 -0.73 -1.98 -2.69
CA GLU A 226 0.63 -1.69 -2.27
C GLU A 226 1.68 -2.34 -3.15
N TRP A 227 2.65 -1.54 -3.57
CA TRP A 227 3.82 -2.01 -4.31
C TRP A 227 4.63 -3.05 -3.52
N THR A 228 4.92 -4.17 -4.19
CA THR A 228 5.85 -5.19 -3.69
C THR A 228 7.09 -5.30 -4.59
N THR A 229 8.14 -5.95 -4.10
CA THR A 229 9.36 -6.22 -4.87
C THR A 229 9.25 -7.43 -5.80
N THR A 230 8.14 -8.16 -5.77
CA THR A 230 7.94 -9.37 -6.60
C THR A 230 7.55 -8.98 -8.03
N PRO A 231 8.38 -9.29 -9.04
CA PRO A 231 8.00 -9.09 -10.45
C PRO A 231 6.75 -9.92 -10.79
N TRP A 232 5.93 -9.43 -11.70
CA TRP A 232 4.78 -10.21 -12.17
C TRP A 232 5.24 -11.41 -13.00
N SER A 233 4.58 -12.56 -12.82
CA SER A 233 4.93 -13.77 -13.57
C SER A 233 4.68 -13.54 -15.06
N GLY A 234 5.70 -13.82 -15.89
CA GLY A 234 5.62 -13.67 -17.34
C GLY A 234 5.82 -12.25 -17.88
N ASP A 235 5.98 -11.23 -17.02
CA ASP A 235 6.26 -9.85 -17.43
C ASP A 235 7.10 -9.12 -16.37
N ASP A 236 8.42 -9.10 -16.57
CA ASP A 236 9.34 -8.42 -15.66
C ASP A 236 9.27 -6.88 -15.75
N GLY A 237 8.54 -6.32 -16.72
CA GLY A 237 8.22 -4.89 -16.79
C GLY A 237 7.20 -4.45 -15.73
N LYS A 238 6.51 -5.41 -15.10
CA LYS A 238 5.46 -5.17 -14.11
C LYS A 238 5.85 -5.70 -12.73
N MET A 239 5.30 -5.06 -11.70
CA MET A 239 5.44 -5.50 -10.31
C MET A 239 4.09 -5.91 -9.76
N THR A 240 4.12 -6.89 -8.86
CA THR A 240 2.95 -7.33 -8.12
C THR A 240 2.55 -6.27 -7.09
N VAL A 241 1.26 -5.96 -7.06
CA VAL A 241 0.61 -5.13 -6.04
C VAL A 241 -0.40 -5.98 -5.26
N LYS A 242 -0.57 -5.65 -3.98
CA LYS A 242 -1.39 -6.43 -3.04
C LYS A 242 -2.39 -5.55 -2.29
N GLY A 243 -3.46 -6.16 -1.77
CA GLY A 243 -4.40 -5.54 -0.81
C GLY A 243 -5.75 -5.11 -1.37
N GLY A 244 -5.86 -4.80 -2.67
CA GLY A 244 -7.05 -4.13 -3.20
C GLY A 244 -7.11 -2.67 -2.75
N SER A 245 -8.12 -1.92 -3.20
CA SER A 245 -8.26 -0.50 -2.87
C SER A 245 -9.68 -0.14 -2.42
N TRP A 246 -9.91 1.14 -2.12
CA TRP A 246 -11.24 1.69 -1.84
C TRP A 246 -12.21 1.60 -3.03
N ASP A 247 -11.73 1.31 -4.24
CA ASP A 247 -12.56 1.17 -5.44
C ASP A 247 -12.78 -0.30 -5.85
N ASP A 248 -12.17 -1.23 -5.11
CA ASP A 248 -12.35 -2.65 -5.32
C ASP A 248 -13.37 -3.24 -4.34
N TYR A 249 -14.03 -4.34 -4.71
CA TYR A 249 -14.88 -5.09 -3.77
C TYR A 249 -14.11 -6.21 -3.08
N GLY A 250 -14.67 -6.67 -1.95
CA GLY A 250 -14.04 -7.61 -1.02
C GLY A 250 -13.40 -8.87 -1.60
N GLY A 251 -13.74 -9.32 -2.81
CA GLY A 251 -13.05 -10.46 -3.44
C GLY A 251 -11.63 -10.11 -3.89
N VAL A 252 -11.40 -8.89 -4.36
CA VAL A 252 -10.07 -8.35 -4.73
C VAL A 252 -9.29 -7.91 -3.49
N CYS A 253 -9.99 -7.52 -2.41
CA CYS A 253 -9.38 -7.15 -1.13
C CYS A 253 -8.97 -8.35 -0.26
N ARG A 254 -9.05 -9.59 -0.76
CA ARG A 254 -8.52 -10.76 -0.05
C ARG A 254 -7.00 -10.69 -0.01
N VAL A 255 -6.41 -11.17 1.08
CA VAL A 255 -4.96 -11.09 1.31
C VAL A 255 -4.15 -11.86 0.26
N ALA A 256 -4.68 -12.98 -0.26
CA ALA A 256 -4.04 -13.76 -1.31
C ALA A 256 -4.21 -13.16 -2.71
N ALA A 257 -5.24 -12.33 -2.94
CA ALA A 257 -5.44 -11.69 -4.24
C ALA A 257 -4.25 -10.79 -4.57
N HIS A 258 -3.91 -10.76 -5.84
CA HIS A 258 -2.83 -9.95 -6.36
C HIS A 258 -3.21 -9.37 -7.72
N HIS A 259 -2.56 -8.29 -8.08
CA HIS A 259 -2.65 -7.70 -9.41
C HIS A 259 -1.26 -7.19 -9.76
N GLU A 260 -1.08 -6.75 -10.98
CA GLU A 260 0.15 -6.18 -11.46
C GLU A 260 -0.04 -4.77 -12.00
N ARG A 261 1.04 -3.98 -11.96
CA ARG A 261 1.15 -2.74 -12.72
C ARG A 261 2.57 -2.54 -13.25
N PRO A 262 2.73 -1.91 -14.43
CA PRO A 262 4.01 -1.43 -14.92
C PRO A 262 4.78 -0.62 -13.87
N ARG A 263 6.09 -0.86 -13.76
CA ARG A 263 6.97 -0.24 -12.74
C ARG A 263 6.89 1.28 -12.67
N MET A 264 6.66 1.94 -13.81
CA MET A 264 6.64 3.41 -13.93
C MET A 264 5.24 4.02 -13.84
N GLN A 265 4.19 3.20 -13.79
CA GLN A 265 2.82 3.69 -13.73
C GLN A 265 2.54 4.31 -12.36
N LYS A 266 1.94 5.50 -12.36
CA LYS A 266 1.48 6.19 -11.15
C LYS A 266 -0.03 6.07 -11.08
N HIS A 267 -0.54 5.27 -10.15
CA HIS A 267 -1.98 5.06 -10.00
C HIS A 267 -2.48 5.70 -8.71
N PHE A 268 -3.66 6.29 -8.75
CA PHE A 268 -4.28 6.89 -7.56
C PHE A 268 -4.77 5.85 -6.54
N LEU A 269 -4.77 4.55 -6.88
CA LEU A 269 -5.20 3.46 -5.99
C LEU A 269 -4.02 2.74 -5.34
N ILE A 270 -2.77 3.14 -5.64
CA ILE A 270 -1.58 2.38 -5.27
C ILE A 270 -0.65 3.25 -4.42
N GLY A 271 -0.41 2.80 -3.20
CA GLY A 271 0.60 3.31 -2.28
C GLY A 271 1.67 2.25 -2.00
N PHE A 272 2.28 2.34 -0.82
CA PHE A 272 3.27 1.35 -0.38
C PHE A 272 3.52 1.45 1.14
N ARG A 273 4.15 0.41 1.67
CA ARG A 273 4.75 0.40 3.02
C ARG A 273 6.14 -0.19 2.98
N LEU A 274 6.94 0.06 4.02
CA LEU A 274 8.30 -0.46 4.12
C LEU A 274 8.40 -1.58 5.16
N MET A 275 9.44 -2.39 4.99
CA MET A 275 9.89 -3.39 5.94
C MET A 275 11.41 -3.34 6.12
N GLU A 276 11.90 -3.99 7.17
CA GLU A 276 13.31 -4.35 7.32
C GLU A 276 13.45 -5.78 7.80
N ASP A 277 14.52 -6.43 7.35
CA ASP A 277 14.90 -7.76 7.80
C ASP A 277 15.45 -7.70 9.24
N LEU A 278 15.07 -8.66 10.08
CA LEU A 278 15.65 -8.81 11.42
C LEU A 278 16.77 -9.84 11.34
N THR A 279 18.02 -9.39 11.49
CA THR A 279 19.15 -10.33 11.60
C THR A 279 19.03 -11.10 12.93
N SER A 280 19.40 -12.38 12.92
CA SER A 280 19.38 -13.26 14.10
C SER A 280 20.32 -12.83 15.24
N THR A 281 21.06 -11.74 15.08
CA THR A 281 21.93 -11.14 16.11
C THR A 281 21.13 -10.18 16.99
N GLY A 282 20.35 -10.71 17.94
CA GLY A 282 19.62 -9.85 18.88
C GLY A 282 18.71 -10.52 19.91
N LEU A 283 18.39 -11.81 19.78
CA LEU A 283 17.77 -12.58 20.87
C LEU A 283 18.82 -13.02 21.88
N GLY A 284 19.48 -12.02 22.49
CA GLY A 284 20.10 -12.21 23.79
C GLY A 284 18.99 -12.25 24.83
N SER A 285 18.80 -13.43 25.42
CA SER A 285 18.00 -13.67 26.62
C SER A 285 17.90 -12.46 27.55
N ARG A 286 16.68 -11.99 27.80
CA ARG A 286 16.30 -11.33 29.05
C ARG A 286 15.09 -12.03 29.62
#